data_AF-D3PWX8-F1
#
_entry.id   AF-D3PWX8-F1
#
_cell.length_a   1.000
_cell.length_b   1.000
_cell.length_c   1.000
_cell.angle_alpha   90.00
_cell.angle_beta   90.00
_cell.angle_gamma   90.00
#
_symmetry.space_group_name_H-M   'P 1'
#
loop_
_entity.id
_entity.type
_entity.pdbx_description
1 polymer ?
#
loop_
_entity_poly.entity_id
_entity_poly.type
_entity_poly.pdbx_seq_one_letter_code
_entity_poly.pdbx_strand_id
1 'polypeptide(L)'
;MTLGIETRPDDQGATPPRPAAPARPRLAYIDNLRIFLTALVVVHHVAVTYGNIPAWYYIETAKDPSGTILDVLVIFNQTFFMGFFFMISGFFVPGSVDHKGGKGFMRGRLLRLGVPLLLFALLLRPVLTLPMYLADYRDDLPYWLFYFVSWDPGPMWFVEVLLVFSLGYLLVRRWTGKPELPRLPEPVPARGDGRLPGPLAIVGFTVALTLVTFAWRLLVSPEAYWPIVGLPTPAYLPQYLGLFVVGVVAYRRGWFAGIPRSALWWSGAATLVLGFARLTTIGMTGDGAAVRLLQLAAESGFAVSVVLFLLSLFQRFLNRQNATAKFLSDNAFGVYFLHPLTLVVAALALRGWEATAIAKFAVLCLIGVPLSWGAAWLLRRIPGARRIF
;
A
#
# COMPACT_ATOMS: atom_id res chain seq x y z
N MET A 1 57.19 64.50 -11.64
CA MET A 1 55.88 64.48 -10.95
C MET A 1 55.35 63.07 -11.08
N THR A 2 55.43 62.31 -10.00
CA THR A 2 55.04 60.90 -9.85
C THR A 2 53.51 60.74 -9.93
N LEU A 3 53.02 59.86 -10.80
CA LEU A 3 51.64 59.37 -10.77
C LEU A 3 51.69 57.84 -10.93
N GLY A 4 51.21 57.16 -9.88
CA GLY A 4 51.34 55.73 -9.68
C GLY A 4 50.35 54.92 -10.51
N ILE A 5 50.82 53.76 -10.95
CA ILE A 5 50.00 52.70 -11.54
C ILE A 5 49.52 51.83 -10.38
N GLU A 6 48.27 52.01 -10.00
CA GLU A 6 47.59 51.21 -8.98
C GLU A 6 47.13 49.90 -9.63
N THR A 7 47.91 48.82 -9.47
CA THR A 7 47.47 47.47 -9.86
C THR A 7 46.45 46.96 -8.84
N ARG A 8 45.19 46.84 -9.24
CA ARG A 8 44.16 46.13 -8.45
C ARG A 8 44.57 44.66 -8.26
N PRO A 9 44.68 44.17 -7.01
CA PRO A 9 44.64 42.75 -6.73
C PRO A 9 43.16 42.36 -6.58
N ASP A 10 42.67 41.43 -7.41
CA ASP A 10 41.60 40.47 -7.09
C ASP A 10 41.11 39.82 -8.40
N ASP A 11 41.94 38.93 -8.95
CA ASP A 11 41.50 37.94 -9.94
C ASP A 11 41.81 36.52 -9.42
N GLN A 12 41.46 36.28 -8.15
CA GLN A 12 41.47 34.94 -7.57
C GLN A 12 40.17 34.21 -7.90
N GLY A 13 40.21 33.50 -9.03
CA GLY A 13 39.60 32.18 -9.20
C GLY A 13 38.15 32.02 -8.75
N ALA A 14 37.20 32.57 -9.51
CA ALA A 14 35.83 32.09 -9.47
C ALA A 14 35.82 30.62 -9.89
N THR A 15 35.70 29.71 -8.92
CA THR A 15 35.55 28.28 -9.18
C THR A 15 34.28 28.10 -10.02
N PRO A 16 34.34 27.46 -11.20
CA PRO A 16 33.15 27.27 -12.02
C PRO A 16 32.08 26.53 -11.19
N PRO A 17 30.79 26.91 -11.29
CA PRO A 17 29.74 26.22 -10.56
C PRO A 17 29.79 24.75 -10.90
N ARG A 18 29.98 23.91 -9.87
CA ARG A 18 29.95 22.46 -10.00
C ARG A 18 28.67 22.09 -10.75
N PRO A 19 28.74 21.31 -11.85
CA PRO A 19 27.54 20.84 -12.51
C PRO A 19 26.64 20.21 -11.45
N ALA A 20 25.37 20.65 -11.40
CA ALA A 20 24.38 20.02 -10.53
C ALA A 20 24.45 18.51 -10.81
N ALA A 21 24.75 17.73 -9.78
CA ALA A 21 24.81 16.29 -9.92
C ALA A 21 23.50 15.83 -10.58
N PRO A 22 23.53 14.99 -11.62
CA PRO A 22 22.32 14.57 -12.29
C PRO A 22 21.40 13.94 -11.24
N ALA A 23 20.23 14.57 -11.02
CA ALA A 23 19.22 14.06 -10.12
C ALA A 23 18.96 12.61 -10.51
N ARG A 24 19.30 11.67 -9.61
CA ARG A 24 19.14 10.24 -9.92
C ARG A 24 17.68 10.01 -10.28
N PRO A 25 17.40 9.26 -11.37
CA PRO A 25 16.05 9.14 -11.87
C PRO A 25 15.16 8.54 -10.78
N ARG A 26 14.16 9.33 -10.36
CA ARG A 26 13.04 8.86 -9.55
C ARG A 26 12.54 7.56 -10.18
N LEU A 27 12.36 6.50 -9.37
CA LEU A 27 11.93 5.18 -9.85
C LEU A 27 10.48 5.27 -10.36
N ALA A 28 10.29 5.74 -11.60
CA ALA A 28 8.99 6.05 -12.18
C ALA A 28 8.07 4.83 -12.19
N TYR A 29 8.62 3.64 -12.36
CA TYR A 29 7.86 2.40 -12.29
C TYR A 29 7.24 2.14 -10.91
N ILE A 30 7.83 2.61 -9.80
CA ILE A 30 7.24 2.47 -8.46
C ILE A 30 6.00 3.36 -8.33
N ASP A 31 6.02 4.55 -8.92
CA ASP A 31 4.86 5.42 -8.97
C ASP A 31 3.75 4.80 -9.83
N ASN A 32 4.10 4.19 -10.97
CA ASN A 32 3.14 3.48 -11.79
C ASN A 32 2.57 2.22 -11.11
N LEU A 33 3.40 1.51 -10.36
CA LEU A 33 2.99 0.37 -9.57
C LEU A 33 2.02 0.78 -8.45
N ARG A 34 2.22 1.94 -7.83
CA ARG A 34 1.25 2.50 -6.87
C ARG A 34 -0.09 2.80 -7.52
N ILE A 35 -0.11 3.32 -8.75
CA ILE A 35 -1.37 3.55 -9.50
C ILE A 35 -2.10 2.22 -9.66
N PHE A 36 -1.41 1.18 -10.13
CA PHE A 36 -1.97 -0.16 -10.30
C PHE A 36 -2.53 -0.72 -9.00
N LEU A 37 -1.74 -0.71 -7.91
CA LEU A 37 -2.18 -1.21 -6.61
C LEU A 37 -3.35 -0.39 -6.05
N THR A 38 -3.39 0.92 -6.31
CA THR A 38 -4.52 1.78 -5.88
C THR A 38 -5.78 1.42 -6.66
N ALA A 39 -5.69 1.15 -7.96
CA ALA A 39 -6.84 0.68 -8.75
C ALA A 39 -7.32 -0.67 -8.23
N LEU A 40 -6.38 -1.53 -7.84
CA LEU A 40 -6.67 -2.84 -7.29
C LEU A 40 -7.39 -2.77 -5.93
N VAL A 41 -7.12 -1.75 -5.09
CA VAL A 41 -7.92 -1.47 -3.86
C VAL A 41 -9.38 -1.21 -4.22
N VAL A 42 -9.62 -0.36 -5.22
CA VAL A 42 -10.98 0.00 -5.66
C VAL A 42 -11.69 -1.25 -6.19
N VAL A 43 -11.05 -1.98 -7.12
CA VAL A 43 -11.60 -3.21 -7.71
C VAL A 43 -11.87 -4.27 -6.63
N HIS A 44 -10.99 -4.39 -5.63
CA HIS A 44 -11.19 -5.31 -4.52
C HIS A 44 -12.45 -4.98 -3.74
N HIS A 45 -12.69 -3.71 -3.39
CA HIS A 45 -13.92 -3.34 -2.67
C HIS A 45 -15.18 -3.37 -3.53
N VAL A 46 -15.06 -3.20 -4.85
CA VAL A 46 -16.17 -3.52 -5.78
C VAL A 46 -16.49 -5.01 -5.76
N ALA A 47 -15.48 -5.89 -5.73
CA ALA A 47 -15.69 -7.33 -5.59
C ALA A 47 -16.31 -7.70 -4.23
N VAL A 48 -15.87 -7.08 -3.13
CA VAL A 48 -16.47 -7.30 -1.81
C VAL A 48 -17.93 -6.82 -1.76
N THR A 49 -18.28 -5.76 -2.49
CA THR A 49 -19.67 -5.24 -2.56
C THR A 49 -20.65 -6.27 -3.13
N TYR A 50 -20.24 -7.02 -4.17
CA TYR A 50 -21.12 -7.98 -4.87
C TYR A 50 -20.73 -9.45 -4.63
N GLY A 51 -19.71 -9.73 -3.83
CA GLY A 51 -19.25 -11.06 -3.46
C GLY A 51 -20.03 -11.62 -2.27
N ASN A 52 -19.45 -12.62 -1.60
CA ASN A 52 -20.06 -13.26 -0.42
C ASN A 52 -19.34 -12.94 0.89
N ILE A 53 -18.26 -12.14 0.85
CA ILE A 53 -17.48 -11.74 2.03
C ILE A 53 -18.05 -10.43 2.60
N PRO A 54 -18.71 -10.42 3.78
CA PRO A 54 -19.41 -9.25 4.29
C PRO A 54 -18.47 -8.27 5.02
N ALA A 55 -17.53 -7.67 4.29
CA ALA A 55 -16.48 -6.81 4.85
C ALA A 55 -16.49 -5.39 4.26
N TRP A 56 -17.68 -4.82 4.03
CA TRP A 56 -17.83 -3.50 3.39
C TRP A 56 -19.04 -2.70 3.89
N TYR A 57 -19.06 -1.40 3.61
CA TYR A 57 -20.13 -0.48 4.06
C TYR A 57 -21.48 -0.73 3.40
N TYR A 58 -21.47 -1.16 2.14
CA TYR A 58 -22.66 -1.55 1.39
C TYR A 58 -22.37 -2.90 0.74
N ILE A 59 -23.25 -3.87 0.97
CA ILE A 59 -23.09 -5.24 0.51
C ILE A 59 -24.39 -5.64 -0.19
N GLU A 60 -24.25 -6.24 -1.36
CA GLU A 60 -25.33 -6.88 -2.10
C GLU A 60 -24.87 -8.30 -2.44
N THR A 61 -25.08 -9.21 -1.49
CA THR A 61 -24.61 -10.60 -1.57
C THR A 61 -25.06 -11.26 -2.87
N ALA A 62 -24.12 -11.90 -3.56
CA ALA A 62 -24.39 -12.60 -4.82
C ALA A 62 -25.50 -13.65 -4.66
N LYS A 63 -26.37 -13.74 -5.67
CA LYS A 63 -27.43 -14.75 -5.78
C LYS A 63 -27.16 -15.77 -6.89
N ASP A 64 -25.95 -15.72 -7.47
CA ASP A 64 -25.52 -16.54 -8.58
C ASP A 64 -24.05 -16.99 -8.41
N PRO A 65 -23.59 -18.02 -9.15
CA PRO A 65 -22.26 -18.60 -8.96
C PRO A 65 -21.09 -17.63 -9.15
N SER A 66 -21.31 -16.48 -9.79
CA SER A 66 -20.24 -15.51 -9.99
C SER A 66 -19.76 -14.84 -8.70
N GLY A 67 -20.54 -14.89 -7.60
CA GLY A 67 -20.09 -14.44 -6.28
C GLY A 67 -18.81 -15.15 -5.83
N THR A 68 -18.72 -16.47 -6.03
CA THR A 68 -17.52 -17.25 -5.68
C THR A 68 -16.30 -16.83 -6.50
N ILE A 69 -16.49 -16.41 -7.75
CA ILE A 69 -15.40 -15.90 -8.60
C ILE A 69 -14.88 -14.57 -8.03
N LEU A 70 -15.78 -13.70 -7.56
CA LEU A 70 -15.42 -12.45 -6.90
C LEU A 70 -14.68 -12.71 -5.58
N ASP A 71 -15.10 -13.70 -4.79
CA ASP A 71 -14.41 -14.07 -3.55
C ASP A 71 -13.00 -14.59 -3.82
N VAL A 72 -12.81 -15.41 -4.86
CA VAL A 72 -11.48 -15.87 -5.29
C VAL A 72 -10.61 -14.67 -5.67
N LEU A 73 -11.15 -13.69 -6.41
CA LEU A 73 -10.44 -12.43 -6.71
C LEU A 73 -10.02 -11.71 -5.43
N VAL A 74 -10.92 -11.58 -4.46
CA VAL A 74 -10.67 -10.92 -3.17
C VAL A 74 -9.56 -11.64 -2.41
N ILE A 75 -9.62 -12.97 -2.29
CA ILE A 75 -8.62 -13.79 -1.58
C ILE A 75 -7.25 -13.71 -2.25
N PHE A 76 -7.19 -13.83 -3.58
CA PHE A 76 -5.93 -13.72 -4.33
C PHE A 76 -5.33 -12.32 -4.20
N ASN A 77 -6.16 -11.28 -4.29
CA ASN A 77 -5.69 -9.92 -4.13
C ASN A 77 -5.13 -9.69 -2.72
N GLN A 78 -5.91 -10.05 -1.70
CA GLN A 78 -5.55 -9.92 -0.28
C GLN A 78 -4.22 -10.60 0.06
N THR A 79 -3.89 -11.70 -0.63
CA THR A 79 -2.66 -12.47 -0.41
C THR A 79 -1.40 -11.61 -0.59
N PHE A 80 -1.39 -10.56 -1.42
CA PHE A 80 -0.17 -9.80 -1.69
C PHE A 80 -0.30 -8.28 -1.60
N PHE A 81 -1.44 -7.68 -1.97
CA PHE A 81 -1.46 -6.25 -2.34
C PHE A 81 -1.19 -5.32 -1.15
N MET A 82 -1.73 -5.61 0.04
CA MET A 82 -1.47 -4.82 1.24
C MET A 82 -0.03 -4.96 1.70
N GLY A 83 0.49 -6.18 1.73
CA GLY A 83 1.91 -6.44 2.00
C GLY A 83 2.82 -5.69 1.01
N PHE A 84 2.43 -5.61 -0.26
CA PHE A 84 3.16 -4.87 -1.27
C PHE A 84 3.14 -3.35 -1.01
N PHE A 85 1.98 -2.79 -0.64
CA PHE A 85 1.89 -1.39 -0.22
C PHE A 85 2.78 -1.11 1.00
N PHE A 86 2.85 -2.01 1.97
CA PHE A 86 3.76 -1.89 3.11
C PHE A 86 5.23 -1.95 2.68
N MET A 87 5.60 -2.83 1.74
CA MET A 87 6.96 -2.87 1.19
C MET A 87 7.35 -1.56 0.49
N ILE A 88 6.48 -1.07 -0.41
CA ILE A 88 6.73 0.19 -1.11
C ILE A 88 6.81 1.34 -0.09
N SER A 89 5.95 1.35 0.92
CA SER A 89 5.96 2.39 1.95
C SER A 89 7.23 2.35 2.80
N GLY A 90 7.67 1.16 3.21
CA GLY A 90 8.91 0.90 3.92
C GLY A 90 10.14 1.31 3.12
N PHE A 91 10.13 1.13 1.80
CA PHE A 91 11.21 1.59 0.92
C PHE A 91 11.49 3.09 1.02
N PHE A 92 10.47 3.94 1.17
CA PHE A 92 10.69 5.39 1.28
C PHE A 92 10.94 5.89 2.70
N VAL A 93 10.81 5.04 3.73
CA VAL A 93 11.01 5.45 5.13
C VAL A 93 12.46 5.88 5.38
N PRO A 94 13.50 5.07 5.10
CA PRO A 94 14.85 5.41 5.52
C PRO A 94 15.36 6.71 4.89
N GLY A 95 15.15 6.88 3.58
CA GLY A 95 15.53 8.11 2.88
C GLY A 95 14.81 9.35 3.38
N SER A 96 13.52 9.23 3.72
CA SER A 96 12.79 10.38 4.29
C SER A 96 13.25 10.72 5.70
N VAL A 97 13.67 9.74 6.52
CA VAL A 97 14.22 10.01 7.86
C VAL A 97 15.63 10.60 7.74
N ASP A 98 16.48 10.08 6.85
CA ASP A 98 17.83 10.61 6.64
C ASP A 98 17.84 12.06 6.17
N HIS A 99 16.85 12.44 5.34
CA HIS A 99 16.75 13.81 4.84
C HIS A 99 16.11 14.77 5.86
N LYS A 100 15.06 14.34 6.60
CA LYS A 100 14.26 15.22 7.47
C LYS A 100 14.61 15.13 8.96
N GLY A 101 15.44 14.17 9.37
CA GLY A 101 15.63 13.77 10.77
C GLY A 101 14.39 13.09 11.36
N GLY A 102 14.52 12.50 12.55
CA GLY A 102 13.43 11.75 13.20
C GLY A 102 12.18 12.59 13.47
N LYS A 103 12.36 13.77 14.08
CA LYS A 103 11.25 14.70 14.40
C LYS A 103 10.55 15.23 13.14
N GLY A 104 11.34 15.67 12.15
CA GLY A 104 10.80 16.19 10.89
C GLY A 104 10.08 15.14 10.06
N PHE A 105 10.58 13.90 10.06
CA PHE A 105 9.89 12.77 9.45
C PHE A 105 8.55 12.48 10.11
N MET A 106 8.51 12.37 11.44
CA MET A 106 7.26 12.03 12.15
C MET A 106 6.21 13.14 12.02
N ARG A 107 6.60 14.42 12.15
CA ARG A 107 5.69 15.55 11.90
C ARG A 107 5.12 15.50 10.49
N GLY A 108 5.97 15.24 9.49
CA GLY A 108 5.53 15.11 8.10
C GLY A 108 4.59 13.92 7.85
N ARG A 109 4.82 12.79 8.54
CA ARG A 109 3.94 11.61 8.48
C ARG A 109 2.59 11.91 9.14
N LEU A 110 2.56 12.44 10.36
CA LEU A 110 1.32 12.80 11.05
C LEU A 110 0.46 13.78 10.24
N LEU A 111 1.07 14.77 9.57
CA LEU A 111 0.33 15.70 8.71
C LEU A 111 -0.22 15.04 7.43
N ARG A 112 0.52 14.12 6.81
CA ARG A 112 0.11 13.48 5.53
C ARG A 112 -0.73 12.23 5.70
N LEU A 113 -0.71 11.63 6.88
CA LEU A 113 -1.36 10.35 7.17
C LEU A 113 -2.38 10.50 8.30
N GLY A 114 -1.96 11.11 9.42
CA GLY A 114 -2.83 11.33 10.58
C GLY A 114 -3.98 12.30 10.30
N VAL A 115 -3.73 13.41 9.59
CA VAL A 115 -4.81 14.34 9.23
C VAL A 115 -5.86 13.67 8.33
N PRO A 116 -5.51 12.98 7.21
CA PRO A 116 -6.47 12.19 6.46
C PRO A 116 -7.21 11.13 7.29
N LEU A 117 -6.52 10.42 8.18
CA LEU A 117 -7.15 9.44 9.06
C LEU A 117 -8.22 10.09 9.95
N LEU A 118 -7.91 11.25 10.56
CA LEU A 118 -8.87 12.01 11.37
C LEU A 118 -10.02 12.56 10.52
N LEU A 119 -9.75 13.08 9.33
CA LEU A 119 -10.80 13.55 8.42
C LEU A 119 -11.71 12.40 7.97
N PHE A 120 -11.15 11.22 7.73
CA PHE A 120 -11.94 10.05 7.38
C PHE A 120 -12.88 9.68 8.52
N ALA A 121 -12.32 9.53 9.73
CA ALA A 121 -13.09 9.22 10.92
C ALA A 121 -14.17 10.28 11.18
N LEU A 122 -13.85 11.57 11.13
CA LEU A 122 -14.81 12.61 11.53
C LEU A 122 -15.82 12.99 10.45
N LEU A 123 -15.51 12.79 9.17
CA LEU A 123 -16.34 13.28 8.05
C LEU A 123 -16.90 12.16 7.18
N LEU A 124 -16.06 11.23 6.71
CA LEU A 124 -16.47 10.22 5.75
C LEU A 124 -17.19 9.06 6.43
N ARG A 125 -16.61 8.53 7.50
CA ARG A 125 -17.17 7.37 8.21
C ARG A 125 -18.61 7.62 8.67
N PRO A 126 -18.98 8.77 9.27
CA PRO A 126 -20.35 9.00 9.67
C PRO A 126 -21.34 8.90 8.51
N VAL A 127 -20.98 9.47 7.35
CA VAL A 127 -21.80 9.40 6.13
C VAL A 127 -21.92 7.97 5.62
N LEU A 128 -20.83 7.20 5.67
CA LEU A 128 -20.79 5.81 5.20
C LEU A 128 -21.57 4.85 6.11
N THR A 129 -21.56 5.07 7.43
CA THR A 129 -22.25 4.19 8.39
C THR A 129 -23.68 4.59 8.68
N LEU A 130 -24.11 5.80 8.29
CA LEU A 130 -25.46 6.30 8.54
C LEU A 130 -26.55 5.37 7.97
N PRO A 131 -26.48 4.86 6.72
CA PRO A 131 -27.50 3.95 6.21
C PRO A 131 -27.64 2.68 7.05
N MET A 132 -26.52 2.07 7.45
CA MET A 132 -26.49 0.89 8.33
C MET A 132 -27.08 1.21 9.70
N TYR A 133 -26.72 2.35 10.29
CA TYR A 133 -27.30 2.79 11.55
C TYR A 133 -28.82 2.94 11.48
N LEU A 134 -29.33 3.61 10.44
CA LEU A 134 -30.75 3.85 10.26
C LEU A 134 -31.55 2.57 9.99
N ALA A 135 -30.93 1.57 9.38
CA ALA A 135 -31.56 0.29 9.12
C ALA A 135 -31.59 -0.61 10.35
N ASP A 136 -30.46 -0.71 11.07
CA ASP A 136 -30.24 -1.83 11.99
C ASP A 136 -30.07 -1.42 13.47
N TYR A 137 -29.79 -0.15 13.78
CA TYR A 137 -29.36 0.26 15.13
C TYR A 137 -30.11 1.46 15.73
N ARG A 138 -30.90 2.19 14.93
CA ARG A 138 -31.53 3.46 15.34
C ARG A 138 -32.50 3.31 16.52
N ASP A 139 -33.11 2.15 16.66
CA ASP A 139 -34.13 1.88 17.68
C ASP A 139 -33.49 1.39 19.00
N ASP A 140 -32.23 0.94 18.95
CA ASP A 140 -31.48 0.42 20.11
C ASP A 140 -30.55 1.45 20.75
N LEU A 141 -29.87 2.27 19.93
CA LEU A 141 -28.82 3.18 20.39
C LEU A 141 -28.92 4.57 19.73
N PRO A 142 -28.66 5.65 20.47
CA PRO A 142 -28.47 6.96 19.85
C PRO A 142 -27.18 6.96 19.01
N TYR A 143 -27.18 7.72 17.91
CA TYR A 143 -26.10 7.68 16.92
C TYR A 143 -24.69 7.91 17.50
N TRP A 144 -24.54 8.83 18.46
CA TRP A 144 -23.24 9.13 19.08
C TRP A 144 -22.66 7.90 19.81
N LEU A 145 -23.51 7.10 20.46
CA LEU A 145 -23.09 5.91 21.18
C LEU A 145 -22.78 4.79 20.19
N PHE A 146 -23.65 4.57 19.20
CA PHE A 146 -23.37 3.67 18.07
C PHE A 146 -22.02 3.99 17.43
N TYR A 147 -21.76 5.26 17.12
CA TYR A 147 -20.55 5.71 16.45
C TYR A 147 -19.28 5.41 17.26
N PHE A 148 -19.36 5.57 18.59
CA PHE A 148 -18.27 5.29 19.52
C PHE A 148 -18.03 3.79 19.70
N VAL A 149 -19.08 2.99 19.93
CA VAL A 149 -18.92 1.54 20.19
C VAL A 149 -18.61 0.74 18.92
N SER A 150 -19.02 1.24 17.75
CA SER A 150 -18.73 0.61 16.45
C SER A 150 -17.38 1.05 15.85
N TRP A 151 -16.52 1.73 16.61
CA TRP A 151 -15.29 2.37 16.11
C TRP A 151 -14.51 1.50 15.14
N ASP A 152 -14.14 2.08 14.00
CA ASP A 152 -13.40 1.42 12.94
C ASP A 152 -12.75 2.50 12.05
N PRO A 153 -11.46 2.43 11.70
CA PRO A 153 -10.81 3.40 10.82
C PRO A 153 -11.20 3.20 9.35
N GLY A 154 -12.01 2.19 9.03
CA GLY A 154 -12.37 1.81 7.68
C GLY A 154 -11.15 1.39 6.88
N PRO A 155 -11.17 1.66 5.58
CA PRO A 155 -10.01 1.45 4.70
C PRO A 155 -8.75 2.17 5.16
N MET A 156 -8.84 3.18 6.03
CA MET A 156 -7.71 3.92 6.58
C MET A 156 -6.86 3.12 7.57
N TRP A 157 -7.25 1.90 7.95
CA TRP A 157 -6.45 1.02 8.82
C TRP A 157 -4.99 0.87 8.33
N PHE A 158 -4.77 0.85 7.01
CA PHE A 158 -3.42 0.74 6.44
C PHE A 158 -2.54 1.92 6.83
N VAL A 159 -3.12 3.13 6.85
CA VAL A 159 -2.43 4.35 7.25
C VAL A 159 -2.08 4.32 8.73
N GLU A 160 -2.97 3.81 9.58
CA GLU A 160 -2.74 3.62 11.01
C GLU A 160 -1.57 2.66 11.26
N VAL A 161 -1.61 1.45 10.67
CA VAL A 161 -0.52 0.47 10.78
C VAL A 161 0.79 1.04 10.22
N LEU A 162 0.74 1.81 9.14
CA LEU A 162 1.92 2.45 8.57
C LEU A 162 2.53 3.51 9.51
N LEU A 163 1.72 4.24 10.28
CA LEU A 163 2.20 5.14 11.33
C LEU A 163 2.90 4.35 12.44
N VAL A 164 2.32 3.23 12.88
CA VAL A 164 2.94 2.33 13.87
C VAL A 164 4.28 1.79 13.38
N PHE A 165 4.34 1.26 12.15
CA PHE A 165 5.61 0.79 11.56
C PHE A 165 6.64 1.90 11.38
N SER A 166 6.20 3.10 11.01
CA SER A 166 7.07 4.28 10.90
C SER A 166 7.66 4.68 12.26
N LEU A 167 6.87 4.60 13.34
CA LEU A 167 7.35 4.82 14.70
C LEU A 167 8.31 3.72 15.14
N GLY A 168 7.97 2.45 14.90
CA GLY A 168 8.83 1.31 15.17
C GLY A 168 10.20 1.43 14.50
N TYR A 169 10.24 1.87 13.24
CA TYR A 169 11.50 2.17 12.54
C TYR A 169 12.35 3.22 13.27
N LEU A 170 11.75 4.32 13.76
CA LEU A 170 12.48 5.33 14.51
C LEU A 170 13.01 4.81 15.85
N LEU A 171 12.22 3.99 16.56
CA LEU A 171 12.62 3.38 17.83
C LEU A 171 13.82 2.44 17.62
N VAL A 172 13.75 1.55 16.64
CA VAL A 172 14.86 0.65 16.28
C VAL A 172 16.11 1.46 15.89
N ARG A 173 15.96 2.52 15.10
CA ARG A 173 17.09 3.39 14.73
C ARG A 173 17.71 4.06 15.96
N ARG A 174 16.89 4.54 16.90
CA ARG A 174 17.35 5.17 18.14
C ARG A 174 18.11 4.16 19.02
N TRP A 175 17.61 2.94 19.16
CA TRP A 175 18.23 1.90 19.98
C TRP A 175 19.51 1.32 19.37
N THR A 176 19.58 1.20 18.05
CA THR A 176 20.79 0.70 17.36
C THR A 176 21.93 1.71 17.29
N GLY A 177 21.77 2.90 17.87
CA GLY A 177 22.83 3.90 17.99
C GLY A 177 23.39 4.43 16.68
N LYS A 178 22.74 4.13 15.53
CA LYS A 178 23.22 4.58 14.23
C LYS A 178 23.11 6.11 14.18
N PRO A 179 24.23 6.84 14.00
CA PRO A 179 24.23 8.30 13.97
C PRO A 179 23.16 8.82 13.01
N GLU A 180 22.59 9.98 13.32
CA GLU A 180 21.92 10.76 12.28
C GLU A 180 22.97 10.99 11.18
N LEU A 181 22.81 10.27 10.06
CA LEU A 181 23.63 10.51 8.88
C LEU A 181 23.52 12.01 8.56
N PRO A 182 24.62 12.68 8.18
CA PRO A 182 24.57 14.07 7.75
C PRO A 182 23.40 14.24 6.78
N ARG A 183 22.58 15.28 6.97
CA ARG A 183 21.41 15.54 6.12
C ARG A 183 21.87 15.48 4.67
N LEU A 184 21.52 14.40 3.98
CA LEU A 184 21.93 14.25 2.59
C LEU A 184 21.14 15.26 1.76
N PRO A 185 21.80 15.99 0.84
CA PRO A 185 21.13 16.93 -0.06
C PRO A 185 19.99 16.27 -0.84
N GLU A 186 20.13 14.98 -1.15
CA GLU A 186 19.09 14.16 -1.78
C GLU A 186 18.88 12.82 -1.04
N PRO A 187 17.69 12.20 -1.14
CA PRO A 187 17.47 10.83 -0.67
C PRO A 187 18.24 9.83 -1.55
N VAL A 188 19.54 9.66 -1.29
CA VAL A 188 20.40 8.75 -2.05
C VAL A 188 20.20 7.31 -1.53
N PRO A 189 19.75 6.35 -2.37
CA PRO A 189 19.85 4.93 -2.02
C PRO A 189 21.32 4.61 -1.68
N ALA A 190 21.56 4.09 -0.48
CA ALA A 190 22.91 3.90 0.04
C ALA A 190 23.67 2.75 -0.67
N ARG A 191 25.00 2.79 -0.48
CA ARG A 191 26.15 2.03 -1.05
C ARG A 191 26.06 0.49 -1.01
N GLY A 192 24.94 -0.10 -1.42
CA GLY A 192 24.87 -1.53 -1.71
C GLY A 192 25.43 -1.87 -3.08
N ASP A 193 25.71 -3.15 -3.31
CA ASP A 193 25.97 -3.74 -4.62
C ASP A 193 24.82 -3.52 -5.63
N GLY A 194 23.65 -3.08 -5.16
CA GLY A 194 22.51 -2.70 -5.99
C GLY A 194 21.74 -3.90 -6.53
N ARG A 195 22.10 -5.12 -6.12
CA ARG A 195 21.56 -6.36 -6.67
C ARG A 195 20.45 -6.89 -5.78
N LEU A 196 19.40 -7.42 -6.42
CA LEU A 196 18.37 -8.19 -5.73
C LEU A 196 19.02 -9.36 -4.95
N PRO A 197 18.50 -9.74 -3.76
CA PRO A 197 18.96 -10.94 -3.07
C PRO A 197 18.89 -12.17 -3.98
N GLY A 198 19.83 -13.10 -3.79
CA GLY A 198 19.86 -14.35 -4.55
C GLY A 198 18.62 -15.22 -4.29
N PRO A 199 18.29 -16.17 -5.19
CA PRO A 199 17.10 -17.01 -5.07
C PRO A 199 16.98 -17.74 -3.72
N LEU A 200 18.10 -18.21 -3.16
CA LEU A 200 18.11 -18.87 -1.84
C LEU A 200 17.66 -17.94 -0.70
N ALA A 201 18.03 -16.66 -0.74
CA ALA A 201 17.60 -15.70 0.26
C ALA A 201 16.10 -15.36 0.11
N ILE A 202 15.59 -15.34 -1.12
CA ILE A 202 14.15 -15.17 -1.40
C ILE A 202 13.36 -16.38 -0.88
N VAL A 203 13.81 -17.60 -1.21
CA VAL A 203 13.19 -18.83 -0.70
C VAL A 203 13.27 -18.90 0.82
N GLY A 204 14.42 -18.59 1.41
CA GLY A 204 14.61 -18.54 2.85
C GLY A 204 13.67 -17.54 3.53
N PHE A 205 13.49 -16.35 2.94
CA PHE A 205 12.51 -15.37 3.41
C PHE A 205 11.07 -15.91 3.33
N THR A 206 10.69 -16.54 2.22
CA THR A 206 9.36 -17.13 2.05
C THR A 206 9.08 -18.24 3.06
N VAL A 207 10.06 -19.11 3.31
CA VAL A 207 9.96 -20.18 4.32
C VAL A 207 9.83 -19.57 5.72
N ALA A 208 10.70 -18.61 6.06
CA ALA A 208 10.62 -17.91 7.35
C ALA A 208 9.27 -17.21 7.54
N LEU A 209 8.77 -16.51 6.51
CA LEU A 209 7.47 -15.87 6.52
C LEU A 209 6.34 -16.88 6.74
N THR A 210 6.40 -18.04 6.07
CA THR A 210 5.43 -19.12 6.23
C THR A 210 5.41 -19.62 7.67
N LEU A 211 6.58 -19.90 8.26
CA LEU A 211 6.68 -20.44 9.61
C LEU A 211 6.26 -19.42 10.67
N VAL A 212 6.66 -18.16 10.54
CA VAL A 212 6.26 -17.09 11.45
C VAL A 212 4.76 -16.84 11.34
N THR A 213 4.19 -16.86 10.14
CA THR A 213 2.74 -16.72 9.93
C THR A 213 1.98 -17.90 10.50
N PHE A 214 2.51 -19.12 10.35
CA PHE A 214 1.93 -20.31 10.96
C PHE A 214 1.88 -20.18 12.48
N ALA A 215 3.01 -19.83 13.13
CA ALA A 215 3.08 -19.62 14.57
C ALA A 215 2.14 -18.49 15.03
N TRP A 216 2.08 -17.39 14.28
CA TRP A 216 1.16 -16.27 14.55
C TRP A 216 -0.31 -16.70 14.49
N ARG A 217 -0.67 -17.50 13.48
CA ARG A 217 -2.05 -17.97 13.28
C ARG A 217 -2.47 -19.10 14.23
N LEU A 218 -1.56 -19.59 15.09
CA LEU A 218 -1.96 -20.40 16.26
C LEU A 218 -2.66 -19.55 17.33
N LEU A 219 -2.36 -18.25 17.39
CA LEU A 219 -2.90 -17.32 18.37
C LEU A 219 -3.96 -16.37 17.77
N VAL A 220 -3.85 -16.08 16.47
CA VAL A 220 -4.71 -15.13 15.77
C VAL A 220 -5.39 -15.82 14.60
N SER A 221 -6.70 -16.03 14.70
CA SER A 221 -7.45 -16.70 13.63
C SER A 221 -7.40 -15.89 12.32
N PRO A 222 -7.46 -16.55 11.14
CA PRO A 222 -7.51 -15.87 9.85
C PRO A 222 -8.66 -14.84 9.73
N GLU A 223 -9.77 -15.10 10.42
CA GLU A 223 -11.00 -14.29 10.44
C GLU A 223 -11.00 -13.26 11.58
N ALA A 224 -9.93 -13.19 12.38
CA ALA A 224 -9.88 -12.28 13.52
C ALA A 224 -10.01 -10.82 13.06
N TYR A 225 -10.78 -10.04 13.81
CA TYR A 225 -10.88 -8.59 13.70
C TYR A 225 -10.45 -7.98 15.04
N TRP A 226 -9.62 -6.94 15.02
CA TRP A 226 -9.18 -6.27 16.26
C TRP A 226 -9.90 -4.93 16.43
N PRO A 227 -10.96 -4.87 17.26
CA PRO A 227 -11.87 -3.71 17.31
C PRO A 227 -11.22 -2.44 17.88
N ILE A 228 -10.27 -2.57 18.81
CA ILE A 228 -9.63 -1.42 19.45
C ILE A 228 -8.92 -0.51 18.43
N VAL A 229 -8.32 -1.11 17.40
CA VAL A 229 -7.58 -0.42 16.32
C VAL A 229 -8.28 -0.57 14.97
N GLY A 230 -9.48 -1.16 14.94
CA GLY A 230 -10.22 -1.60 13.76
C GLY A 230 -9.35 -2.18 12.64
N LEU A 231 -8.48 -3.14 12.99
CA LEU A 231 -7.63 -3.84 12.03
C LEU A 231 -8.39 -5.05 11.47
N PRO A 232 -8.73 -5.08 10.16
CA PRO A 232 -9.54 -6.14 9.59
C PRO A 232 -8.80 -7.46 9.37
N THR A 233 -7.47 -7.41 9.24
CA THR A 233 -6.65 -8.58 8.85
C THR A 233 -5.40 -8.74 9.71
N PRO A 234 -5.52 -8.79 11.06
CA PRO A 234 -4.40 -9.00 11.98
C PRO A 234 -3.63 -10.30 11.71
N ALA A 235 -4.28 -11.32 11.13
CA ALA A 235 -3.64 -12.58 10.72
C ALA A 235 -2.54 -12.42 9.65
N TYR A 236 -2.47 -11.26 8.99
CA TYR A 236 -1.46 -10.93 7.96
C TYR A 236 -0.33 -10.02 8.49
N LEU A 237 -0.33 -9.66 9.77
CA LEU A 237 0.70 -8.78 10.36
C LEU A 237 2.14 -9.26 10.14
N PRO A 238 2.46 -10.57 10.25
CA PRO A 238 3.80 -11.07 9.91
C PRO A 238 4.23 -10.70 8.49
N GLN A 239 3.33 -10.84 7.52
CA GLN A 239 3.58 -10.45 6.14
C GLN A 239 3.72 -8.94 5.99
N TYR A 240 2.82 -8.16 6.58
CA TYR A 240 2.86 -6.70 6.50
C TYR A 240 4.17 -6.13 7.05
N LEU A 241 4.56 -6.58 8.25
CA LEU A 241 5.81 -6.18 8.88
C LEU A 241 7.03 -6.70 8.10
N GLY A 242 7.03 -7.98 7.72
CA GLY A 242 8.13 -8.60 6.97
C GLY A 242 8.40 -7.88 5.65
N LEU A 243 7.36 -7.58 4.88
CA LEU A 243 7.47 -6.86 3.63
C LEU A 243 7.81 -5.37 3.82
N PHE A 244 7.31 -4.71 4.87
CA PHE A 244 7.78 -3.37 5.25
C PHE A 244 9.28 -3.34 5.52
N VAL A 245 9.80 -4.31 6.27
CA VAL A 245 11.24 -4.46 6.57
C VAL A 245 12.04 -4.75 5.30
N VAL A 246 11.55 -5.63 4.42
CA VAL A 246 12.14 -5.86 3.09
C VAL A 246 12.25 -4.54 2.32
N GLY A 247 11.22 -3.70 2.35
CA GLY A 247 11.24 -2.36 1.75
C GLY A 247 12.36 -1.48 2.32
N VAL A 248 12.45 -1.40 3.66
CA VAL A 248 13.51 -0.65 4.36
C VAL A 248 14.91 -1.13 3.96
N VAL A 249 15.13 -2.44 3.90
CA VAL A 249 16.41 -3.04 3.50
C VAL A 249 16.68 -2.78 2.01
N ALA A 250 15.66 -2.91 1.15
CA ALA A 250 15.76 -2.67 -0.28
C ALA A 250 16.22 -1.24 -0.60
N TYR A 251 15.78 -0.24 0.18
CA TYR A 251 16.27 1.13 0.04
C TYR A 251 17.75 1.26 0.39
N ARG A 252 18.16 0.66 1.52
CA ARG A 252 19.55 0.74 2.02
C ARG A 252 20.54 -0.01 1.13
N ARG A 253 20.07 -1.07 0.44
CA ARG A 253 20.89 -1.91 -0.44
C ARG A 253 20.69 -1.63 -1.94
N GLY A 254 19.77 -0.74 -2.30
CA GLY A 254 19.50 -0.37 -3.69
C GLY A 254 18.84 -1.47 -4.54
N TRP A 255 18.16 -2.46 -3.94
CA TRP A 255 17.63 -3.65 -4.64
C TRP A 255 16.71 -3.32 -5.82
N PHE A 256 15.89 -2.28 -5.66
CA PHE A 256 14.91 -1.86 -6.66
C PHE A 256 15.55 -1.18 -7.89
N ALA A 257 16.80 -0.73 -7.79
CA ALA A 257 17.53 -0.20 -8.94
C ALA A 257 18.08 -1.33 -9.85
N GLY A 258 18.45 -2.49 -9.29
CA GLY A 258 19.16 -3.55 -10.02
C GLY A 258 18.46 -4.90 -10.06
N ILE A 259 17.15 -4.91 -10.35
CA ILE A 259 16.40 -6.15 -10.59
C ILE A 259 16.87 -6.78 -11.93
N PRO A 260 17.40 -8.02 -11.92
CA PRO A 260 18.04 -8.59 -13.11
C PRO A 260 17.04 -8.98 -14.21
N ARG A 261 17.49 -8.91 -15.47
CA ARG A 261 17.09 -9.78 -16.61
C ARG A 261 16.00 -10.84 -16.34
N SER A 262 16.52 -11.93 -15.83
CA SER A 262 15.84 -13.19 -15.59
C SER A 262 14.75 -13.11 -14.53
N ALA A 263 14.75 -12.08 -13.66
CA ALA A 263 13.76 -11.92 -12.59
C ALA A 263 12.32 -11.98 -13.08
N LEU A 264 12.03 -11.35 -14.21
CA LEU A 264 10.70 -11.37 -14.82
C LEU A 264 10.21 -12.81 -15.07
N TRP A 265 11.08 -13.65 -15.64
CA TRP A 265 10.68 -14.99 -16.09
C TRP A 265 10.55 -15.97 -14.94
N TRP A 266 11.55 -16.05 -14.05
CA TRP A 266 11.45 -17.01 -12.95
C TRP A 266 10.40 -16.60 -11.91
N SER A 267 10.21 -15.29 -11.64
CA SER A 267 9.15 -14.85 -10.73
C SER A 267 7.77 -14.97 -11.38
N GLY A 268 7.66 -14.77 -12.70
CA GLY A 268 6.44 -15.05 -13.45
C GLY A 268 6.05 -16.52 -13.43
N ALA A 269 6.99 -17.42 -13.72
CA ALA A 269 6.78 -18.86 -13.62
C ALA A 269 6.39 -19.28 -12.19
N ALA A 270 7.10 -18.76 -11.17
CA ALA A 270 6.76 -19.02 -9.77
C ALA A 270 5.38 -18.46 -9.39
N THR A 271 4.98 -17.31 -9.94
CA THR A 271 3.63 -16.73 -9.72
C THR A 271 2.55 -17.64 -10.28
N LEU A 272 2.74 -18.20 -11.47
CA LEU A 272 1.79 -19.14 -12.06
C LEU A 272 1.68 -20.44 -11.26
N VAL A 273 2.83 -21.06 -10.93
CA VAL A 273 2.86 -22.32 -10.18
C VAL A 273 2.31 -22.15 -8.77
N LEU A 274 2.77 -21.14 -8.03
CA LEU A 274 2.33 -20.90 -6.66
C LEU A 274 0.92 -20.30 -6.61
N GLY A 275 0.48 -19.60 -7.66
CA GLY A 275 -0.89 -19.16 -7.82
C GLY A 275 -1.84 -20.33 -8.03
N PHE A 276 -1.47 -21.31 -8.85
CA PHE A 276 -2.21 -22.56 -8.98
C PHE A 276 -2.24 -23.34 -7.66
N ALA A 277 -1.11 -23.46 -6.96
CA ALA A 277 -1.06 -24.06 -5.63
C ALA A 277 -1.94 -23.31 -4.62
N ARG A 278 -1.99 -21.98 -4.69
CA ARG A 278 -2.89 -21.18 -3.84
C ARG A 278 -4.35 -21.46 -4.17
N LEU A 279 -4.70 -21.56 -5.45
CA LEU A 279 -6.06 -21.87 -5.90
C LEU A 279 -6.54 -23.21 -5.36
N THR A 280 -5.72 -24.25 -5.48
CA THR A 280 -6.08 -25.60 -5.03
C THR A 280 -6.13 -25.71 -3.51
N THR A 281 -5.25 -25.01 -2.79
CA THR A 281 -5.20 -25.06 -1.33
C THR A 281 -6.31 -24.27 -0.63
N ILE A 282 -6.91 -23.26 -1.29
CA ILE A 282 -8.09 -22.54 -0.76
C ILE A 282 -9.27 -23.50 -0.55
N GLY A 283 -9.45 -24.48 -1.45
CA GLY A 283 -10.53 -25.47 -1.35
C GLY A 283 -10.24 -26.65 -0.42
N MET A 284 -9.03 -26.73 0.16
CA MET A 284 -8.69 -27.83 1.06
C MET A 284 -9.41 -27.67 2.40
N THR A 285 -10.16 -28.70 2.77
CA THR A 285 -10.78 -28.82 4.09
C THR A 285 -9.87 -29.63 5.02
N GLY A 286 -9.72 -29.20 6.27
CA GLY A 286 -8.95 -29.92 7.28
C GLY A 286 -8.09 -29.02 8.17
N ASP A 287 -8.15 -29.27 9.48
CA ASP A 287 -7.48 -28.46 10.51
C ASP A 287 -6.09 -28.96 10.91
N GLY A 288 -5.60 -30.02 10.27
CA GLY A 288 -4.29 -30.58 10.55
C GLY A 288 -3.15 -29.59 10.26
N ALA A 289 -2.10 -29.62 11.09
CA ALA A 289 -0.93 -28.74 10.94
C ALA A 289 -0.30 -28.80 9.53
N ALA A 290 -0.26 -29.99 8.92
CA ALA A 290 0.28 -30.18 7.57
C ALA A 290 -0.55 -29.43 6.50
N VAL A 291 -1.88 -29.49 6.57
CA VAL A 291 -2.78 -28.78 5.63
C VAL A 291 -2.62 -27.27 5.80
N ARG A 292 -2.61 -26.78 7.04
CA ARG A 292 -2.40 -25.35 7.35
C ARG A 292 -1.04 -24.84 6.86
N LEU A 293 0.03 -25.62 7.06
CA LEU A 293 1.36 -25.28 6.55
C LEU A 293 1.40 -25.23 5.03
N LEU A 294 0.75 -26.18 4.34
CA LEU A 294 0.68 -26.19 2.89
C LEU A 294 -0.08 -24.97 2.35
N GLN A 295 -1.23 -24.64 2.95
CA GLN A 295 -2.00 -23.43 2.61
C GLN A 295 -1.17 -22.16 2.79
N LEU A 296 -0.44 -22.03 3.91
CA LEU A 296 0.40 -20.87 4.20
C LEU A 296 1.65 -20.78 3.33
N ALA A 297 2.24 -21.93 2.96
CA ALA A 297 3.35 -21.98 2.03
C ALA A 297 2.92 -21.52 0.63
N ALA A 298 1.74 -21.95 0.18
CA ALA A 298 1.15 -21.49 -1.07
C ALA A 298 0.80 -19.98 -1.01
N GLU A 299 0.20 -19.50 0.08
CA GLU A 299 -0.12 -18.09 0.30
C GLU A 299 1.14 -17.21 0.30
N SER A 300 2.12 -17.53 1.14
CA SER A 300 3.38 -16.77 1.26
C SER A 300 4.21 -16.84 -0.02
N GLY A 301 4.27 -18.03 -0.64
CA GLY A 301 4.96 -18.26 -1.89
C GLY A 301 4.37 -17.45 -3.05
N PHE A 302 3.04 -17.48 -3.19
CA PHE A 302 2.34 -16.67 -4.19
C PHE A 302 2.53 -15.18 -3.94
N ALA A 303 2.43 -14.73 -2.67
CA ALA A 303 2.62 -13.33 -2.31
C ALA A 303 4.02 -12.81 -2.70
N VAL A 304 5.07 -13.56 -2.36
CA VAL A 304 6.46 -13.15 -2.66
C VAL A 304 6.73 -13.20 -4.17
N SER A 305 6.25 -14.24 -4.86
CA SER A 305 6.48 -14.38 -6.30
C SER A 305 5.78 -13.28 -7.12
N VAL A 306 4.50 -12.99 -6.82
CA VAL A 306 3.75 -11.95 -7.55
C VAL A 306 4.32 -10.55 -7.29
N VAL A 307 4.76 -10.27 -6.05
CA VAL A 307 5.44 -9.00 -5.73
C VAL A 307 6.71 -8.81 -6.55
N LEU A 308 7.55 -9.85 -6.64
CA LEU A 308 8.78 -9.80 -7.43
C LEU A 308 8.51 -9.73 -8.94
N PHE A 309 7.47 -10.42 -9.41
CA PHE A 309 7.02 -10.37 -10.78
C PHE A 309 6.54 -8.98 -11.16
N LEU A 310 5.65 -8.37 -10.37
CA LEU A 310 5.14 -7.03 -10.62
C LEU A 310 6.24 -5.97 -10.55
N LEU A 311 7.18 -6.07 -9.59
CA LEU A 311 8.35 -5.20 -9.56
C LEU A 311 9.16 -5.32 -10.87
N SER A 312 9.43 -6.55 -11.31
CA SER A 312 10.21 -6.82 -12.52
C SER A 312 9.49 -6.35 -13.80
N LEU A 313 8.18 -6.60 -13.88
CA LEU A 313 7.32 -6.22 -15.01
C LEU A 313 7.26 -4.69 -15.13
N PHE A 314 6.96 -3.98 -14.05
CA PHE A 314 6.84 -2.53 -14.07
C PHE A 314 8.17 -1.85 -14.34
N GLN A 315 9.26 -2.34 -13.74
CA GLN A 315 10.60 -1.78 -13.98
C GLN A 315 11.02 -1.89 -15.46
N ARG A 316 10.56 -2.92 -16.16
CA ARG A 316 10.91 -3.17 -17.58
C ARG A 316 10.02 -2.43 -18.55
N PHE A 317 8.72 -2.55 -18.37
CA PHE A 317 7.74 -2.15 -19.39
C PHE A 317 7.00 -0.86 -19.02
N LEU A 318 6.95 -0.51 -17.73
CA LEU A 318 6.19 0.63 -17.21
C LEU A 318 7.08 1.59 -16.41
N ASN A 319 8.34 1.78 -16.83
CA ASN A 319 9.30 2.67 -16.16
C ASN A 319 9.40 4.07 -16.79
N ARG A 320 8.28 4.56 -17.30
CA ARG A 320 8.15 5.93 -17.83
C ARG A 320 6.94 6.61 -17.21
N GLN A 321 7.06 7.90 -16.95
CA GLN A 321 6.00 8.75 -16.40
C GLN A 321 5.59 9.76 -17.48
N ASN A 322 4.45 9.52 -18.13
CA ASN A 322 3.81 10.50 -19.02
C ASN A 322 2.82 11.38 -18.23
N ALA A 323 2.20 12.36 -18.88
CA ALA A 323 1.26 13.28 -18.24
C ALA A 323 0.09 12.55 -17.53
N THR A 324 -0.46 11.51 -18.15
CA THR A 324 -1.54 10.69 -17.58
C THR A 324 -1.08 9.92 -16.36
N ALA A 325 0.04 9.20 -16.44
CA ALA A 325 0.60 8.47 -15.31
C ALA A 325 0.96 9.41 -14.15
N LYS A 326 1.45 10.61 -14.46
CA LYS A 326 1.70 11.66 -13.46
C LYS A 326 0.41 12.09 -12.78
N PHE A 327 -0.63 12.38 -13.55
CA PHE A 327 -1.95 12.71 -13.02
C PHE A 327 -2.48 11.61 -12.10
N LEU A 328 -2.46 10.35 -12.55
CA LEU A 328 -2.97 9.23 -11.78
C LEU A 328 -2.16 9.00 -10.50
N SER A 329 -0.83 9.10 -10.57
CA SER A 329 0.06 8.96 -9.41
C SER A 329 -0.15 10.07 -8.39
N ASP A 330 -0.23 11.32 -8.86
CA ASP A 330 -0.40 12.49 -8.00
C ASP A 330 -1.74 12.42 -7.22
N ASN A 331 -2.77 11.74 -7.73
CA ASN A 331 -4.09 11.62 -7.10
C ASN A 331 -4.32 10.29 -6.35
N ALA A 332 -3.38 9.34 -6.39
CA ALA A 332 -3.59 7.99 -5.89
C ALA A 332 -3.95 7.93 -4.39
N PHE A 333 -3.36 8.79 -3.57
CA PHE A 333 -3.69 8.83 -2.14
C PHE A 333 -5.07 9.45 -1.87
N GLY A 334 -5.49 10.45 -2.65
CA GLY A 334 -6.86 10.96 -2.63
C GLY A 334 -7.89 9.91 -3.05
N VAL A 335 -7.56 9.02 -4.02
CA VAL A 335 -8.41 7.88 -4.39
C VAL A 335 -8.54 6.92 -3.21
N TYR A 336 -7.42 6.56 -2.59
CA TYR A 336 -7.45 5.73 -1.39
C TYR A 336 -8.29 6.34 -0.26
N PHE A 337 -8.33 7.66 -0.11
CA PHE A 337 -9.18 8.31 0.88
C PHE A 337 -10.68 8.33 0.50
N LEU A 338 -11.02 8.61 -0.77
CA LEU A 338 -12.40 8.85 -1.20
C LEU A 338 -13.11 7.63 -1.80
N HIS A 339 -12.38 6.57 -2.18
CA HIS A 339 -13.00 5.41 -2.83
C HIS A 339 -14.18 4.80 -2.07
N PRO A 340 -14.26 4.80 -0.72
CA PRO A 340 -15.40 4.20 -0.05
C PRO A 340 -16.68 4.99 -0.34
N LEU A 341 -16.58 6.32 -0.35
CA LEU A 341 -17.71 7.21 -0.65
C LEU A 341 -18.14 7.05 -2.10
N THR A 342 -17.20 7.10 -3.04
CA THR A 342 -17.54 6.99 -4.48
C THR A 342 -18.12 5.62 -4.83
N LEU A 343 -17.59 4.55 -4.26
CA LEU A 343 -18.10 3.20 -4.48
C LEU A 343 -19.48 2.99 -3.85
N VAL A 344 -19.69 3.40 -2.60
CA VAL A 344 -21.00 3.24 -1.94
C VAL A 344 -22.08 4.03 -2.67
N VAL A 345 -21.82 5.28 -3.05
CA VAL A 345 -22.78 6.10 -3.81
C VAL A 345 -23.10 5.46 -5.17
N ALA A 346 -22.08 5.01 -5.90
CA ALA A 346 -22.29 4.37 -7.20
C ALA A 346 -23.01 3.01 -7.08
N ALA A 347 -22.69 2.21 -6.06
CA ALA A 347 -23.37 0.94 -5.80
C ALA A 347 -24.85 1.15 -5.43
N LEU A 348 -25.14 2.14 -4.57
CA LEU A 348 -26.52 2.50 -4.22
C LEU A 348 -27.32 2.99 -5.44
N ALA A 349 -26.68 3.69 -6.38
CA ALA A 349 -27.33 4.08 -7.64
C ALA A 349 -27.65 2.87 -8.53
N LEU A 350 -26.86 1.80 -8.44
CA LEU A 350 -27.07 0.54 -9.19
C LEU A 350 -28.01 -0.45 -8.49
N ARG A 351 -28.43 -0.19 -7.24
CA ARG A 351 -29.20 -1.15 -6.42
C ARG A 351 -30.46 -1.70 -7.08
N GLY A 352 -31.17 -0.87 -7.86
CA GLY A 352 -32.43 -1.23 -8.49
C GLY A 352 -32.28 -1.98 -9.82
N TRP A 353 -31.06 -2.08 -10.35
CA TRP A 353 -30.80 -2.83 -11.57
C TRP A 353 -30.64 -4.31 -11.24
N GLU A 354 -31.49 -5.18 -11.79
CA GLU A 354 -31.36 -6.64 -11.62
C GLU A 354 -30.39 -7.22 -12.65
N ALA A 355 -29.26 -7.75 -12.19
CA ALA A 355 -28.24 -8.38 -13.01
C ALA A 355 -27.40 -9.36 -12.18
N THR A 356 -26.61 -10.21 -12.84
CA THR A 356 -25.66 -11.10 -12.17
C THR A 356 -24.58 -10.30 -11.43
N ALA A 357 -24.02 -10.87 -10.36
CA ALA A 357 -23.01 -10.20 -9.54
C ALA A 357 -21.80 -9.75 -10.36
N ILE A 358 -21.34 -10.57 -11.32
CA ILE A 358 -20.23 -10.21 -12.22
C ILE A 358 -20.55 -9.04 -13.14
N ALA A 359 -21.79 -8.92 -13.62
CA ALA A 359 -22.20 -7.79 -14.47
C ALA A 359 -22.23 -6.49 -13.66
N LYS A 360 -22.80 -6.53 -12.44
CA LYS A 360 -22.75 -5.39 -11.52
C LYS A 360 -21.34 -5.01 -11.12
N PHE A 361 -20.49 -5.99 -10.83
CA PHE A 361 -19.06 -5.79 -10.57
C PHE A 361 -18.37 -5.08 -11.74
N ALA A 362 -18.59 -5.52 -12.98
CA ALA A 362 -17.95 -4.94 -14.16
C ALA A 362 -18.38 -3.48 -14.38
N VAL A 363 -19.68 -3.20 -14.26
CA VAL A 363 -20.23 -1.84 -14.39
C VAL A 363 -19.73 -0.93 -13.26
N LEU A 364 -19.73 -1.42 -12.02
CA LEU A 364 -19.25 -0.64 -10.88
C LEU A 364 -17.73 -0.41 -10.93
N CYS A 365 -16.94 -1.33 -11.51
CA CYS A 365 -15.53 -1.06 -11.80
C CYS A 365 -15.38 0.04 -12.86
N LEU A 366 -16.14 -0.04 -13.96
CA LEU A 366 -16.08 0.91 -15.07
C LEU A 366 -16.45 2.33 -14.64
N ILE A 367 -17.38 2.48 -13.69
CA ILE A 367 -17.81 3.78 -13.16
C ILE A 367 -16.98 4.19 -11.95
N GLY A 368 -16.83 3.29 -10.98
CA GLY A 368 -16.24 3.55 -9.66
C GLY A 368 -14.76 3.89 -9.72
N VAL A 369 -13.99 3.26 -10.62
CA VAL A 369 -12.57 3.60 -10.81
C VAL A 369 -12.43 5.04 -11.33
N PRO A 370 -12.97 5.45 -12.49
CA PRO A 370 -12.90 6.84 -12.94
C PRO A 370 -13.48 7.84 -11.93
N LEU A 371 -14.62 7.52 -11.30
CA LEU A 371 -15.26 8.37 -10.31
C LEU A 371 -14.35 8.65 -9.12
N SER A 372 -13.62 7.63 -8.63
CA SER A 372 -12.68 7.78 -7.52
C SER A 372 -11.50 8.69 -7.87
N TRP A 373 -10.95 8.58 -9.09
CA TRP A 373 -9.89 9.49 -9.54
C TRP A 373 -10.39 10.90 -9.80
N GLY A 374 -11.60 11.06 -10.34
CA GLY A 374 -12.25 12.36 -10.51
C GLY A 374 -12.49 13.05 -9.17
N ALA A 375 -13.01 12.33 -8.18
CA ALA A 375 -13.24 12.84 -6.84
C ALA A 375 -11.92 13.23 -6.15
N ALA A 376 -10.88 12.41 -6.27
CA ALA A 376 -9.55 12.72 -5.74
C ALA A 376 -8.94 13.98 -6.37
N TRP A 377 -9.13 14.17 -7.68
CA TRP A 377 -8.70 15.37 -8.37
C TRP A 377 -9.44 16.62 -7.90
N LEU A 378 -10.76 16.54 -7.70
CA LEU A 378 -11.56 17.63 -7.12
C LEU A 378 -11.10 17.98 -5.70
N LEU A 379 -10.89 16.97 -4.86
CA LEU A 379 -10.36 17.15 -3.49
C LEU A 379 -9.06 17.94 -3.50
N ARG A 380 -8.13 17.61 -4.40
CA ARG A 380 -6.82 18.27 -4.49
C ARG A 380 -6.87 19.67 -5.08
N ARG A 381 -8.03 20.14 -5.60
CA ARG A 381 -8.25 21.54 -5.97
C ARG A 381 -8.63 22.42 -4.78
N ILE A 382 -9.07 21.83 -3.67
CA ILE A 382 -9.38 22.60 -2.45
C ILE A 382 -8.07 23.23 -1.91
N PRO A 383 -8.07 24.53 -1.55
CA PRO A 383 -6.90 25.18 -0.97
C PRO A 383 -6.34 24.40 0.22
N GLY A 384 -5.02 24.14 0.21
CA GLY A 384 -4.35 23.37 1.27
C GLY A 384 -4.41 21.84 1.12
N ALA A 385 -5.47 21.28 0.51
CA ALA A 385 -5.63 19.84 0.36
C ALA A 385 -4.51 19.21 -0.48
N ARG A 386 -4.03 19.89 -1.52
CA ARG A 386 -2.91 19.42 -2.37
C ARG A 386 -1.59 19.14 -1.62
N ARG A 387 -1.40 19.73 -0.43
CA ARG A 387 -0.20 19.48 0.40
C ARG A 387 -0.30 18.20 1.22
N ILE A 388 -1.53 17.71 1.41
CA ILE A 388 -1.87 16.56 2.23
C ILE A 388 -2.19 15.35 1.34
N PHE A 389 -2.99 15.55 0.28
CA PHE A 389 -3.57 14.53 -0.59
C PHE A 389 -2.86 14.34 -1.94
#